data_AF-A0A060SLG9-F1
#
_entry.id   AF-A0A060SLG9-F1
#
_cell.length_a   1.000
_cell.length_b   1.000
_cell.length_c   1.000
_cell.angle_alpha   90.00
_cell.angle_beta   90.00
_cell.angle_gamma   90.00
#
_symmetry.space_group_name_H-M   'P 1'
#
loop_
_entity.id
_entity.type
_entity.pdbx_description
1 polymer ?
#
loop_
_entity_poly.entity_id
_entity_poly.type
_entity_poly.pdbx_seq_one_letter_code
_entity_poly.pdbx_strand_id
1 'polypeptide(L)'
;MIDESVKTVLDAFMEQSGVYLQFVFPVSLQTLIFGVWQRKPRAHDPLVFVRPIPDSKYSIRLFPGSLSRAEYCMDFIDTKTGEPVNSPFEHELWSVPNSDTPWLTMPMVGKLRSAERGHGIKQDDILPGEEKYFLRDGQTCILTRPGKRSVRFTVPIRRRPEIEEIETMDVLDFPKVVDP
;
A
#
# COMPACT_ATOMS: atom_id res chain seq x y z
N MET A 1 18.92 -13.81 -10.73
CA MET A 1 17.64 -14.55 -10.76
C MET A 1 17.53 -15.26 -9.43
N ILE A 2 16.53 -14.96 -8.62
CA ILE A 2 16.25 -15.76 -7.42
C ILE A 2 15.24 -16.82 -7.86
N ASP A 3 15.57 -18.07 -7.53
CA ASP A 3 14.80 -19.27 -7.83
C ASP A 3 13.40 -19.22 -7.19
N GLU A 4 12.36 -19.65 -7.91
CA GLU A 4 10.98 -19.75 -7.40
C GLU A 4 10.88 -20.62 -6.14
N SER A 5 11.79 -21.58 -5.98
CA SER A 5 11.90 -22.42 -4.79
C SER A 5 12.23 -21.58 -3.54
N VAL A 6 13.11 -20.58 -3.67
CA VAL A 6 13.52 -19.69 -2.57
C VAL A 6 12.39 -18.75 -2.17
N LYS A 7 11.60 -18.28 -3.14
CA LYS A 7 10.41 -17.44 -2.89
C LYS A 7 9.37 -18.19 -2.06
N THR A 8 9.10 -19.44 -2.41
CA THR A 8 8.11 -20.30 -1.74
C THR A 8 8.53 -20.63 -0.31
N VAL A 9 9.83 -20.88 -0.08
CA VAL A 9 10.37 -21.14 1.27
C VAL A 9 10.30 -19.87 2.14
N LEU A 10 10.54 -18.70 1.56
CA LEU A 10 10.41 -17.43 2.28
C LEU A 10 8.94 -17.09 2.62
N ASP A 11 7.99 -17.39 1.73
CA ASP A 11 6.55 -17.25 2.01
C ASP A 11 6.13 -18.07 3.23
N ALA A 12 6.43 -19.38 3.21
CA ALA A 12 6.10 -20.29 4.29
C ALA A 12 6.78 -19.89 5.62
N PHE A 13 8.01 -19.37 5.56
CA PHE A 13 8.75 -18.92 6.72
C PHE A 13 8.17 -17.65 7.36
N MET A 14 7.74 -16.69 6.55
CA MET A 14 7.13 -15.44 7.02
C MET A 14 5.72 -15.65 7.58
N GLU A 15 4.94 -16.57 7.01
CA GLU A 15 3.60 -16.93 7.48
C GLU A 15 3.63 -17.54 8.88
N GLN A 16 4.70 -18.27 9.24
CA GLN A 16 4.89 -18.86 10.56
C GLN A 16 5.48 -17.93 11.62
N SER A 17 6.10 -16.80 11.26
CA SER A 17 7.01 -16.11 12.19
C SER A 17 7.02 -14.58 12.09
N GLY A 18 5.84 -13.96 11.96
CA GLY A 18 5.63 -12.49 11.89
C GLY A 18 6.25 -11.63 13.02
N VAL A 19 6.97 -12.23 13.99
CA VAL A 19 7.66 -11.53 15.10
C VAL A 19 9.19 -11.76 15.10
N TYR A 20 9.72 -12.79 14.43
CA TYR A 20 11.09 -13.27 14.70
C TYR A 20 12.20 -12.76 13.75
N LEU A 21 11.86 -12.03 12.69
CA LEU A 21 12.84 -11.63 11.65
C LEU A 21 13.65 -10.37 11.93
N GLN A 22 13.42 -9.67 13.04
CA GLN A 22 14.15 -8.42 13.36
C GLN A 22 15.65 -8.64 13.65
N PHE A 23 16.11 -9.87 13.91
CA PHE A 23 17.41 -10.11 14.55
C PHE A 23 18.47 -10.90 13.77
N VAL A 24 18.20 -11.42 12.57
CA VAL A 24 19.14 -12.40 11.95
C VAL A 24 19.73 -11.95 10.61
N PHE A 25 19.14 -10.98 9.91
CA PHE A 25 19.59 -10.62 8.56
C PHE A 25 20.19 -9.22 8.48
N PRO A 26 21.34 -9.06 7.79
CA PRO A 26 21.91 -7.74 7.55
C PRO A 26 20.95 -6.88 6.70
N VAL A 27 21.00 -5.56 6.90
CA VAL A 27 20.14 -4.57 6.22
C VAL A 27 20.11 -4.78 4.71
N SER A 28 21.23 -5.14 4.10
CA SER A 28 21.32 -5.45 2.66
C SER A 28 20.41 -6.60 2.23
N LEU A 29 20.24 -7.63 3.07
CA LEU A 29 19.38 -8.77 2.78
C LEU A 29 17.91 -8.45 3.07
N GLN A 30 17.62 -7.60 4.06
CA GLN A 30 16.26 -7.10 4.30
C GLN A 30 15.77 -6.27 3.11
N THR A 31 16.60 -5.35 2.60
CA THR A 31 16.31 -4.58 1.38
C THR A 31 16.14 -5.48 0.15
N LEU A 32 16.94 -6.56 0.05
CA LEU A 32 16.78 -7.56 -1.01
C LEU A 32 15.43 -8.28 -0.90
N ILE A 33 15.02 -8.68 0.31
CA ILE A 33 13.73 -9.31 0.57
C ILE A 33 12.60 -8.35 0.18
N PHE A 34 12.60 -7.10 0.63
CA PHE A 34 11.54 -6.12 0.27
C PHE A 34 11.53 -5.74 -1.21
N GLY A 35 12.70 -5.64 -1.85
CA GLY A 35 12.83 -5.39 -3.29
C GLY A 35 12.39 -6.58 -4.16
N VAL A 36 12.48 -7.81 -3.63
CA VAL A 36 12.01 -9.04 -4.29
C VAL A 36 10.49 -9.18 -4.19
N TRP A 37 9.88 -8.73 -3.10
CA TRP A 37 8.46 -8.99 -2.85
C TRP A 37 7.49 -8.11 -3.64
N GLN A 38 7.82 -6.84 -3.94
CA GLN A 38 6.97 -5.99 -4.80
C GLN A 38 7.84 -5.04 -5.64
N ARG A 39 8.32 -5.55 -6.78
CA ARG A 39 9.09 -4.79 -7.78
C ARG A 39 8.31 -3.57 -8.23
N LYS A 40 9.02 -2.47 -8.49
CA LYS A 40 8.46 -1.30 -9.17
C LYS A 40 7.77 -1.73 -10.48
N PRO A 41 6.66 -1.09 -10.86
CA PRO A 41 5.88 -1.53 -11.99
C PRO A 41 6.70 -1.44 -13.28
N ARG A 42 6.41 -2.31 -14.24
CA ARG A 42 6.92 -2.18 -15.60
C ARG A 42 6.23 -0.99 -16.27
N ALA A 43 6.90 -0.39 -17.26
CA ALA A 43 6.27 0.62 -18.10
C ALA A 43 4.99 0.04 -18.75
N HIS A 44 3.92 0.83 -18.77
CA HIS A 44 2.62 0.50 -19.39
C HIS A 44 1.79 -0.63 -18.73
N ASP A 45 2.04 -0.97 -17.46
CA ASP A 45 1.14 -1.86 -16.73
C ASP A 45 -0.24 -1.20 -16.56
N PRO A 46 -1.34 -1.84 -17.03
CA PRO A 46 -2.68 -1.25 -17.02
C PRO A 46 -3.26 -1.03 -15.63
N LEU A 47 -2.68 -1.65 -14.59
CA LEU A 47 -3.08 -1.50 -13.20
C LEU A 47 -2.22 -0.47 -12.44
N VAL A 48 -1.43 0.31 -13.16
CA VAL A 48 -0.68 1.45 -12.62
C VAL A 48 -1.50 2.72 -12.79
N PHE A 49 -1.74 3.41 -11.69
CA PHE A 49 -2.50 4.65 -11.66
C PHE A 49 -1.61 5.78 -11.18
N VAL A 50 -1.48 6.83 -11.98
CA VAL A 50 -0.69 8.02 -11.64
C VAL A 50 -1.61 9.22 -11.53
N ARG A 51 -1.50 9.98 -10.42
CA ARG A 51 -2.23 11.23 -10.22
C ARG A 51 -1.30 12.35 -9.72
N PRO A 52 -1.30 13.53 -10.36
CA PRO A 52 -0.47 14.64 -9.93
C PRO A 52 -0.93 15.18 -8.58
N ILE A 53 0.04 15.55 -7.74
CA ILE A 53 -0.25 16.23 -6.48
C ILE A 53 -0.40 17.73 -6.79
N PRO A 54 -1.52 18.38 -6.42
CA PRO A 54 -1.71 19.80 -6.66
C PRO A 54 -0.57 20.65 -6.06
N ASP A 55 -0.14 21.67 -6.81
CA ASP A 55 0.94 22.60 -6.41
C ASP A 55 2.27 21.90 -6.09
N SER A 56 2.59 20.82 -6.82
CA SER A 56 3.81 20.02 -6.65
C SER A 56 4.34 19.55 -8.01
N LYS A 57 5.65 19.30 -8.10
CA LYS A 57 6.25 18.62 -9.27
C LYS A 57 6.11 17.10 -9.21
N TYR A 58 5.58 16.57 -8.12
CA TYR A 58 5.48 15.14 -7.85
C TYR A 58 4.06 14.61 -8.07
N SER A 59 3.98 13.32 -8.40
CA SER A 59 2.73 12.57 -8.52
C SER A 59 2.72 11.42 -7.52
N ILE A 60 1.51 10.98 -7.14
CA ILE A 60 1.29 9.69 -6.48
C ILE A 60 1.14 8.65 -7.57
N ARG A 61 1.83 7.52 -7.42
CA ARG A 61 1.65 6.35 -8.27
C ARG A 61 1.21 5.16 -7.41
N LEU A 62 0.09 4.57 -7.80
CA LEU A 62 -0.40 3.29 -7.28
C LEU A 62 -0.07 2.19 -8.27
N PHE A 63 0.34 1.03 -7.78
CA PHE A 63 0.60 -0.15 -8.61
C PHE A 63 0.30 -1.44 -7.84
N PRO A 64 0.08 -2.57 -8.55
CA PRO A 64 -0.30 -3.81 -7.90
C PRO A 64 0.71 -4.25 -6.85
N GLY A 65 0.18 -4.55 -5.65
CA GLY A 65 0.92 -5.24 -4.61
C GLY A 65 0.50 -6.70 -4.49
N SER A 66 0.34 -7.18 -3.25
CA SER A 66 -0.18 -8.52 -3.01
C SER A 66 -1.66 -8.62 -3.37
N LEU A 67 -1.98 -9.47 -4.35
CA LEU A 67 -3.37 -9.77 -4.71
C LEU A 67 -4.12 -10.45 -3.55
N SER A 68 -3.51 -11.42 -2.87
CA SER A 68 -4.14 -12.19 -1.78
C SER A 68 -4.44 -11.33 -0.55
N ARG A 69 -3.65 -10.28 -0.31
CA ARG A 69 -3.85 -9.34 0.80
C ARG A 69 -4.68 -8.11 0.43
N ALA A 70 -5.20 -8.07 -0.80
CA ALA A 70 -5.89 -6.91 -1.37
C ALA A 70 -5.06 -5.62 -1.23
N GLU A 71 -3.77 -5.70 -1.54
CA GLU A 71 -2.82 -4.59 -1.41
C GLU A 71 -2.50 -3.93 -2.76
N TYR A 72 -2.29 -2.62 -2.69
CA TYR A 72 -1.61 -1.78 -3.65
C TYR A 72 -0.33 -1.25 -3.01
N CYS A 73 0.73 -1.13 -3.80
CA CYS A 73 1.84 -0.26 -3.47
C CYS A 73 1.53 1.17 -3.87
N MET A 74 2.02 2.11 -3.07
CA MET A 74 2.03 3.54 -3.37
C MET A 74 3.45 4.07 -3.24
N ASP A 75 3.91 4.84 -4.23
CA ASP A 75 5.12 5.65 -4.15
C ASP A 75 4.91 7.06 -4.70
N PHE A 76 5.90 7.92 -4.47
CA PHE A 76 5.99 9.23 -5.11
C PHE A 76 6.90 9.13 -6.34
N ILE A 77 6.54 9.84 -7.40
CA ILE A 77 7.36 9.96 -8.61
C ILE A 77 7.54 11.43 -9.00
N ASP A 78 8.66 11.76 -9.65
CA ASP A 78 8.75 13.00 -10.41
C ASP A 78 7.78 12.94 -11.59
N THR A 79 6.93 13.95 -11.74
CA THR A 79 5.84 13.92 -12.75
C THR A 79 6.38 13.97 -14.17
N LYS A 80 7.55 14.60 -14.38
CA LYS A 80 8.13 14.74 -15.73
C LYS A 80 8.89 13.49 -16.14
N THR A 81 9.71 12.93 -15.23
CA THR A 81 10.57 11.79 -15.57
C THR A 81 9.90 10.44 -15.29
N GLY A 82 8.91 10.40 -14.40
CA GLY A 82 8.28 9.17 -13.93
C GLY A 82 9.16 8.37 -12.95
N GLU A 83 10.31 8.91 -12.55
CA GLU A 83 11.25 8.25 -11.66
C GLU A 83 10.74 8.27 -10.22
N PRO A 84 10.84 7.14 -9.48
CA PRO A 84 10.44 7.09 -8.09
C PRO A 84 11.38 7.90 -7.21
N VAL A 85 10.79 8.57 -6.21
CA VAL A 85 11.50 9.40 -5.23
C VAL A 85 11.03 9.09 -3.82
N ASN A 86 11.97 9.06 -2.87
CA ASN A 86 11.66 8.83 -1.46
C ASN A 86 11.26 10.16 -0.82
N SER A 87 10.16 10.17 -0.08
CA SER A 87 9.66 11.29 0.74
C SER A 87 10.12 12.69 0.27
N PRO A 88 9.72 13.12 -0.95
CA PRO A 88 10.34 14.26 -1.62
C PRO A 88 10.07 15.63 -0.97
N PHE A 89 9.22 15.65 0.04
CA PHE A 89 8.87 16.81 0.87
C PHE A 89 8.36 16.30 2.22
N GLU A 90 8.35 17.17 3.22
CA GLU A 90 7.72 16.88 4.50
C GLU A 90 6.22 16.61 4.31
N HIS A 91 5.75 15.47 4.78
CA HIS A 91 4.37 15.07 4.66
C HIS A 91 3.98 14.05 5.72
N GLU A 92 2.66 13.87 5.87
CA GLU A 92 2.12 12.70 6.54
C GLU A 92 1.04 12.08 5.67
N LEU A 93 0.98 10.75 5.70
CA LEU A 93 -0.07 10.00 5.05
C LEU A 93 -0.94 9.36 6.12
N TRP A 94 -2.24 9.57 6.04
CA TRP A 94 -3.21 9.11 7.01
C TRP A 94 -4.26 8.23 6.35
N SER A 95 -4.53 7.07 6.93
CA SER A 95 -5.74 6.31 6.65
C SER A 95 -6.90 6.95 7.39
N VAL A 96 -8.03 7.14 6.72
CA VAL A 96 -9.26 7.68 7.32
C VAL A 96 -10.48 6.87 6.87
N PRO A 97 -11.57 6.84 7.67
CA PRO A 97 -12.84 6.30 7.21
C PRO A 97 -13.30 7.01 5.93
N ASN A 98 -13.86 6.24 5.00
CA ASN A 98 -14.55 6.83 3.85
C ASN A 98 -15.89 7.41 4.33
N SER A 99 -16.18 8.66 3.98
CA SER A 99 -17.47 9.31 4.28
C SER A 99 -18.64 8.60 3.60
N ASP A 100 -18.38 7.99 2.44
CA ASP A 100 -19.43 7.45 1.58
C ASP A 100 -19.63 5.94 1.82
N THR A 101 -18.65 5.29 2.46
CA THR A 101 -18.67 3.85 2.79
C THR A 101 -17.94 3.59 4.12
N PRO A 102 -18.57 3.85 5.28
CA PRO A 102 -17.89 3.85 6.59
C PRO A 102 -17.45 2.46 7.10
N TRP A 103 -17.76 1.38 6.39
CA TRP A 103 -17.73 0.00 6.89
C TRP A 103 -16.51 -0.85 6.46
N LEU A 104 -15.46 -0.28 5.85
CA LEU A 104 -14.25 -1.06 5.59
C LEU A 104 -13.62 -1.53 6.92
N THR A 105 -13.22 -2.80 6.95
CA THR A 105 -13.04 -3.71 8.10
C THR A 105 -12.09 -3.27 9.21
N MET A 106 -11.49 -2.09 9.12
CA MET A 106 -10.69 -1.46 10.18
C MET A 106 -10.86 0.06 10.11
N PRO A 107 -11.84 0.66 10.83
CA PRO A 107 -12.04 2.10 10.90
C PRO A 107 -11.01 2.71 11.87
N MET A 108 -9.72 2.50 11.60
CA MET A 108 -8.66 3.14 12.38
C MET A 108 -8.11 4.30 11.59
N VAL A 109 -8.47 5.51 12.02
CA VAL A 109 -7.70 6.69 11.66
C VAL A 109 -6.27 6.45 12.14
N GLY A 110 -5.33 6.42 11.21
CA GLY A 110 -3.97 6.01 11.54
C GLY A 110 -2.96 6.61 10.58
N LYS A 111 -1.87 7.14 11.15
CA LYS A 111 -0.72 7.59 10.36
C LYS A 111 -0.04 6.37 9.75
N LEU A 112 0.01 6.35 8.42
CA LEU A 112 0.68 5.33 7.65
C LEU A 112 2.19 5.58 7.65
N ARG A 113 2.95 4.49 7.71
CA ARG A 113 4.40 4.49 7.55
C ARG A 113 4.74 3.80 6.23
N SER A 114 5.84 4.19 5.60
CA SER A 114 6.39 3.41 4.51
C SER A 114 6.75 2.00 5.01
N ALA A 115 6.71 1.03 4.12
CA ALA A 115 7.01 -0.36 4.41
C ALA A 115 8.36 -0.47 5.11
N GLU A 116 9.37 0.19 4.54
CA GLU A 116 10.74 0.21 5.05
C GLU A 116 10.79 0.70 6.51
N ARG A 117 10.10 1.80 6.80
CA ARG A 117 10.02 2.37 8.16
C ARG A 117 9.19 1.52 9.10
N GLY A 118 8.16 0.85 8.61
CA GLY A 118 7.40 -0.15 9.36
C GLY A 118 8.28 -1.31 9.83
N HIS A 119 9.32 -1.64 9.06
CA HIS A 119 10.32 -2.66 9.39
C HIS A 119 11.56 -2.13 10.12
N GLY A 120 11.56 -0.85 10.53
CA GLY A 120 12.63 -0.27 11.35
C GLY A 120 13.81 0.32 10.58
N ILE A 121 13.74 0.37 9.24
CA ILE A 121 14.75 1.05 8.42
C ILE A 121 14.62 2.56 8.62
N LYS A 122 15.72 3.25 8.91
CA LYS A 122 15.72 4.71 9.06
C LYS A 122 15.54 5.36 7.70
N GLN A 123 14.93 6.55 7.66
CA GLN A 123 14.65 7.25 6.42
C GLN A 123 15.88 7.39 5.50
N ASP A 124 17.02 7.75 6.08
CA ASP A 124 18.27 7.99 5.36
C ASP A 124 18.93 6.71 4.85
N ASP A 125 18.54 5.56 5.39
CA ASP A 125 19.04 4.24 4.99
C ASP A 125 18.16 3.60 3.89
N ILE A 126 17.03 4.22 3.53
CA ILE A 126 16.17 3.73 2.45
C ILE A 126 16.83 4.07 1.11
N LEU A 127 17.08 3.03 0.30
CA LEU A 127 17.68 3.19 -1.03
C LEU A 127 16.87 4.18 -1.89
N PRO A 128 17.54 5.05 -2.68
CA PRO A 128 16.85 6.03 -3.51
C PRO A 128 15.78 5.40 -4.41
N GLY A 129 14.56 5.92 -4.33
CA GLY A 129 13.41 5.47 -5.12
C GLY A 129 12.72 4.21 -4.60
N GLU A 130 13.24 3.54 -3.57
CA GLU A 130 12.67 2.28 -3.07
C GLU A 130 11.54 2.45 -2.06
N GLU A 131 11.37 3.64 -1.47
CA GLU A 131 10.33 3.90 -0.47
C GLU A 131 8.93 3.65 -1.06
N LYS A 132 8.09 2.94 -0.30
CA LYS A 132 6.72 2.63 -0.69
C LYS A 132 5.80 2.45 0.51
N TYR A 133 4.51 2.63 0.29
CA TYR A 133 3.45 2.40 1.27
C TYR A 133 2.56 1.25 0.80
N PHE A 134 2.10 0.42 1.73
CA PHE A 134 1.09 -0.58 1.44
C PHE A 134 -0.28 -0.02 1.80
N LEU A 135 -1.14 0.05 0.79
CA LEU A 135 -2.53 0.49 0.92
C LEU A 135 -3.45 -0.66 0.52
N ARG A 136 -4.69 -0.65 1.00
CA ARG A 136 -5.70 -1.67 0.67
C ARG A 136 -6.76 -1.17 -0.29
N ASP A 137 -7.40 -2.10 -0.99
CA ASP A 137 -8.56 -1.81 -1.84
C ASP A 137 -9.61 -0.98 -1.09
N GLY A 138 -10.06 0.12 -1.69
CA GLY A 138 -11.06 1.02 -1.11
C GLY A 138 -10.58 1.89 0.05
N GLN A 139 -9.32 1.76 0.48
CA GLN A 139 -8.77 2.57 1.56
C GLN A 139 -8.76 4.05 1.17
N THR A 140 -9.34 4.89 2.03
CA THR A 140 -9.30 6.34 1.86
C THR A 140 -8.12 6.93 2.62
N CYS A 141 -7.34 7.75 1.94
CA CYS A 141 -6.13 8.36 2.48
C CYS A 141 -6.20 9.89 2.43
N ILE A 142 -5.55 10.53 3.40
CA ILE A 142 -5.26 11.96 3.40
C ILE A 142 -3.75 12.16 3.43
N LEU A 143 -3.23 12.85 2.42
CA LEU A 143 -1.86 13.34 2.38
C LEU A 143 -1.84 14.79 2.90
N THR A 144 -1.21 15.01 4.06
CA THR A 144 -0.98 16.34 4.63
C THR A 144 0.40 16.85 4.24
N ARG A 145 0.53 18.16 4.02
CA ARG A 145 1.75 18.82 3.59
C ARG A 145 1.83 20.20 4.27
N PRO A 146 2.94 20.55 4.95
CA PRO A 146 3.07 21.84 5.60
C PRO A 146 2.82 23.02 4.65
N GLY A 147 2.01 23.98 5.07
CA GLY A 147 1.70 25.18 4.28
C GLY A 147 0.89 24.94 2.99
N LYS A 148 0.36 23.73 2.76
CA LYS A 148 -0.43 23.37 1.57
C LYS A 148 -1.75 22.71 1.98
N ARG A 149 -2.73 22.75 1.08
CA ARG A 149 -3.99 22.00 1.28
C ARG A 149 -3.73 20.50 1.24
N SER A 150 -4.36 19.79 2.17
CA SER A 150 -4.37 18.33 2.23
C SER A 150 -5.05 17.75 0.99
N VAL A 151 -4.56 16.58 0.55
CA VAL A 151 -5.10 15.87 -0.61
C VAL A 151 -5.77 14.59 -0.12
N ARG A 152 -7.03 14.38 -0.49
CA ARG A 152 -7.76 13.14 -0.23
C ARG A 152 -7.83 12.29 -1.49
N PHE A 153 -7.64 10.99 -1.36
CA PHE A 153 -7.83 10.02 -2.44
C PHE A 153 -8.29 8.68 -1.89
N THR A 154 -8.93 7.88 -2.74
CA THR A 154 -9.39 6.53 -2.40
C THR A 154 -8.72 5.54 -3.35
N VAL A 155 -8.17 4.46 -2.77
CA VAL A 155 -7.53 3.39 -3.54
C VAL A 155 -8.59 2.63 -4.33
N PRO A 156 -8.33 2.30 -5.61
CA PRO A 156 -9.27 1.53 -6.42
C PRO A 156 -9.64 0.19 -5.77
N ILE A 157 -10.89 -0.25 -5.97
CA ILE A 157 -11.34 -1.59 -5.58
C ILE A 157 -11.29 -2.48 -6.81
N ARG A 158 -10.58 -3.60 -6.72
CA ARG A 158 -10.55 -4.60 -7.79
C ARG A 158 -11.88 -5.37 -7.81
N ARG A 159 -12.45 -5.57 -8.99
CA ARG A 159 -13.58 -6.48 -9.16
C ARG A 159 -13.11 -7.90 -8.88
N ARG A 160 -13.76 -8.58 -7.93
CA ARG A 160 -13.59 -10.03 -7.74
C ARG A 160 -14.58 -10.74 -8.67
N PRO A 161 -14.21 -11.89 -9.25
CA PRO A 161 -15.20 -12.74 -9.91
C PRO A 161 -16.27 -13.10 -8.88
N GLU A 162 -17.54 -13.06 -9.29
CA GLU A 162 -18.64 -13.56 -8.48
C GLU A 162 -18.33 -15.01 -8.14
N ILE A 163 -18.04 -15.27 -6.87
CA ILE A 163 -18.07 -16.64 -6.38
C ILE A 163 -19.56 -16.95 -6.33
N GLU A 164 -20.00 -17.98 -7.06
CA GLU A 164 -21.31 -18.59 -6.82
C GLU A 164 -21.28 -19.09 -5.37
N GLU A 165 -21.68 -18.23 -4.44
CA GLU A 165 -21.82 -18.59 -3.05
C GLU A 165 -22.92 -19.65 -2.99
N ILE A 166 -22.53 -20.89 -2.69
CA ILE A 166 -23.47 -21.88 -2.21
C ILE A 166 -23.91 -21.35 -0.85
N GLU A 167 -25.00 -20.58 -0.83
CA GLU A 167 -25.59 -19.99 0.37
C GLU A 167 -25.97 -21.12 1.34
N THR A 168 -25.08 -21.39 2.29
CA THR A 168 -25.27 -22.35 3.38
C THR A 168 -25.61 -21.65 4.70
N MET A 169 -25.90 -20.35 4.64
CA MET A 169 -26.09 -19.49 5.82
C MET A 169 -27.46 -18.84 5.81
N ASP A 170 -28.09 -18.79 6.98
CA ASP A 170 -29.29 -17.98 7.19
C ASP A 170 -28.91 -16.50 7.16
N VAL A 171 -29.54 -15.74 6.26
CA VAL A 171 -29.30 -14.30 6.10
C VAL A 171 -30.29 -13.52 6.97
N LEU A 172 -29.77 -12.70 7.89
CA LEU A 172 -30.57 -11.75 8.65
C LEU A 172 -30.63 -10.41 7.91
N ASP A 173 -31.84 -9.97 7.58
CA ASP A 173 -32.06 -8.69 6.89
C ASP A 173 -32.27 -7.55 7.90
N PHE A 174 -31.37 -6.56 7.87
CA PHE A 174 -31.46 -5.33 8.65
C PHE A 174 -31.66 -4.14 7.71
N PRO A 175 -32.38 -3.08 8.13
CA PRO A 175 -32.49 -1.86 7.35
C PRO A 175 -31.10 -1.30 6.97
N LYS A 176 -30.87 -1.10 5.67
CA LYS A 176 -29.57 -0.63 5.14
C LYS A 176 -29.31 0.86 5.39
N VAL A 177 -30.37 1.64 5.55
CA VAL A 177 -30.33 3.07 5.82
C VAL A 177 -31.39 3.36 6.88
N VAL A 178 -31.02 4.15 7.89
CA VAL A 178 -31.92 4.64 8.92
C VAL A 178 -31.69 6.14 9.01
N ASP A 179 -32.76 6.92 8.84
CA ASP A 179 -32.70 8.36 9.06
C ASP A 179 -32.55 8.64 10.57
N PRO A 180 -31.83 9.72 10.98
CA PRO A 180 -31.59 10.03 12.39
C PRO A 180 -32.85 10.32 13.22
#